data_AF-A0A0P9YW12-F1
#
_entry.id   AF-A0A0P9YW12-F1
#
_cell.length_a   1.000
_cell.length_b   1.000
_cell.length_c   1.000
_cell.angle_alpha   90.00
_cell.angle_beta   90.00
_cell.angle_gamma   90.00
#
_symmetry.space_group_name_H-M   'P 1'
#
loop_
_entity.id
_entity.type
_entity.pdbx_description
1 polymer ?
#
loop_
_entity_poly.entity_id
_entity_poly.type
_entity_poly.pdbx_seq_one_letter_code
_entity_poly.pdbx_strand_id
1 'polypeptide(L)'
;MTEAKSFCSASFMSNPSAVRLRGTPMRNLVLLAALFSPLAMAQAIIVAPHSLMRLPGNSSVLQVERLEVSDYGTLLIPAGIDDVKIGQLVLGHEARIAIVPGAQTFKLVVDQGEFGDGSQITARGAPGTFEKPASPGRNLTLRVNRLNAGQLSIDARGGAGGPGYFGLDGGTGEEPGCTWGQAGRGHNGDNGGNGHDGAAGAQVRLEVPYSVAADRIKVNVEGGAPGKGGEGGKAGKGGASKGCIVYRADGGKAGRPGEPGQPGVAGPAGALILQRL
;
A
#
# COMPACT_ATOMS: atom_id res chain seq x y z
N MET A 1 54.95 -49.13 -7.75
CA MET A 1 53.89 -49.97 -7.16
C MET A 1 52.73 -49.97 -8.14
N THR A 2 52.75 -50.91 -9.09
CA THR A 2 51.86 -52.11 -9.15
C THR A 2 50.45 -51.70 -9.62
N GLU A 3 50.25 -51.70 -10.94
CA GLU A 3 49.44 -52.67 -11.73
C GLU A 3 47.98 -52.22 -11.88
N ALA A 4 47.52 -51.92 -13.12
CA ALA A 4 46.97 -52.84 -14.13
C ALA A 4 45.53 -53.24 -13.78
N LYS A 5 44.51 -53.10 -14.65
CA LYS A 5 44.32 -53.67 -15.99
C LYS A 5 42.99 -53.06 -16.54
N SER A 6 42.90 -52.64 -17.81
CA SER A 6 42.48 -53.47 -18.96
C SER A 6 40.93 -53.64 -19.02
N PHE A 7 40.18 -53.43 -20.09
CA PHE A 7 40.48 -53.44 -21.53
C PHE A 7 39.30 -52.81 -22.31
N CYS A 8 39.64 -52.17 -23.44
CA CYS A 8 39.07 -52.29 -24.79
C CYS A 8 37.62 -52.75 -25.02
N SER A 9 36.98 -52.41 -26.13
CA SER A 9 37.23 -51.49 -27.25
C SER A 9 36.16 -51.85 -28.28
N ALA A 10 35.53 -50.83 -28.85
CA ALA A 10 35.05 -50.71 -30.23
C ALA A 10 34.08 -51.80 -30.78
N SER A 11 33.39 -51.65 -31.91
CA SER A 11 33.58 -50.83 -33.09
C SER A 11 32.34 -51.00 -33.98
N PHE A 12 32.03 -49.97 -34.79
CA PHE A 12 31.47 -50.06 -36.15
C PHE A 12 30.00 -50.58 -36.25
N MET A 13 29.16 -50.22 -37.21
CA MET A 13 29.36 -49.66 -38.54
C MET A 13 28.05 -49.05 -39.05
N SER A 14 28.23 -48.18 -40.02
CA SER A 14 27.28 -47.39 -40.77
C SER A 14 26.45 -48.13 -41.83
N ASN A 15 25.26 -47.58 -42.08
CA ASN A 15 24.63 -47.31 -43.40
C ASN A 15 23.77 -48.39 -44.12
N PRO A 16 22.99 -48.03 -45.17
CA PRO A 16 21.54 -48.18 -45.19
C PRO A 16 21.07 -49.08 -46.35
N SER A 17 19.78 -49.41 -46.45
CA SER A 17 19.11 -49.66 -47.74
C SER A 17 17.60 -49.81 -47.61
N ALA A 18 16.93 -49.30 -48.63
CA ALA A 18 15.50 -49.16 -48.78
C ALA A 18 14.76 -50.48 -49.02
N VAL A 19 13.51 -50.55 -48.56
CA VAL A 19 12.49 -51.43 -49.15
C VAL A 19 11.23 -50.59 -49.39
N ARG A 20 10.87 -50.45 -50.67
CA ARG A 20 9.54 -50.02 -51.14
C ARG A 20 8.57 -51.19 -50.94
N LEU A 21 7.42 -50.95 -50.32
CA LEU A 21 6.23 -51.77 -50.52
C LEU A 21 5.02 -50.86 -50.79
N ARG A 22 4.40 -51.11 -51.95
CA ARG A 22 3.14 -50.54 -52.44
C ARG A 22 1.98 -51.03 -51.57
N GLY A 23 0.97 -50.17 -51.35
CA GLY A 23 -0.36 -50.58 -50.93
C GLY A 23 -1.18 -49.45 -50.30
N THR A 24 -1.98 -48.74 -51.09
CA THR A 24 -3.18 -48.00 -50.64
C THR A 24 -4.41 -48.88 -50.95
N PRO A 25 -5.61 -48.72 -50.31
CA PRO A 25 -6.09 -47.54 -49.55
C PRO A 25 -6.92 -47.85 -48.27
N MET A 26 -7.02 -46.87 -47.35
CA MET A 26 -8.15 -46.55 -46.45
C MET A 26 -7.59 -45.62 -45.34
N ARG A 27 -7.63 -44.29 -45.49
CA ARG A 27 -8.78 -43.43 -45.20
C ARG A 27 -9.45 -43.79 -43.87
N ASN A 28 -8.84 -43.33 -42.75
CA ASN A 28 -9.52 -42.89 -41.50
C ASN A 28 -8.62 -42.81 -40.24
N LEU A 29 -7.31 -43.04 -40.30
CA LEU A 29 -6.45 -43.09 -39.11
C LEU A 29 -5.39 -41.97 -39.01
N VAL A 30 -5.72 -40.76 -39.46
CA VAL A 30 -4.85 -39.57 -39.25
C VAL A 30 -5.53 -38.51 -38.36
N LEU A 31 -6.78 -38.73 -37.93
CA LEU A 31 -7.57 -37.73 -37.19
C LEU A 31 -7.54 -37.83 -35.66
N LEU A 32 -6.66 -38.66 -35.07
CA LEU A 32 -6.64 -38.91 -33.61
C LEU A 32 -5.40 -38.41 -32.87
N ALA A 33 -4.48 -37.70 -33.55
CA ALA A 33 -3.28 -37.12 -32.92
C ALA A 33 -3.37 -35.60 -32.67
N ALA A 34 -4.55 -34.98 -32.88
CA ALA A 34 -4.71 -33.52 -32.78
C ALA A 34 -5.49 -33.03 -31.53
N LEU A 35 -5.91 -33.93 -30.63
CA LEU A 35 -6.83 -33.57 -29.52
C LEU A 35 -6.18 -33.43 -28.14
N PHE A 36 -4.86 -33.57 -28.02
CA PHE A 36 -4.12 -33.21 -26.80
C PHE A 36 -3.30 -31.94 -27.02
N SER A 37 -3.97 -30.86 -27.43
CA SER A 37 -3.44 -29.54 -27.10
C SER A 37 -3.71 -29.36 -25.61
N PRO A 38 -2.69 -29.29 -24.73
CA PRO A 38 -2.93 -28.71 -23.41
C PRO A 38 -3.44 -27.31 -23.69
N LEU A 39 -4.71 -27.05 -23.38
CA LEU A 39 -5.20 -25.69 -23.21
C LEU A 39 -4.33 -25.12 -22.09
N ALA A 40 -3.24 -24.47 -22.47
CA ALA A 40 -2.52 -23.57 -21.60
C ALA A 40 -3.53 -22.51 -21.22
N MET A 41 -4.20 -22.72 -20.09
CA MET A 41 -5.03 -21.70 -19.48
C MET A 41 -4.07 -20.59 -19.12
N ALA A 42 -3.95 -19.61 -20.02
CA ALA A 42 -3.36 -18.32 -19.73
C ALA A 42 -3.95 -17.87 -18.40
N GLN A 43 -3.10 -17.72 -17.39
CA GLN A 43 -3.54 -17.28 -16.06
C GLN A 43 -4.01 -15.84 -16.24
N ALA A 44 -5.33 -15.68 -16.41
CA ALA A 44 -5.99 -14.41 -16.59
C ALA A 44 -6.69 -14.02 -15.30
N ILE A 45 -6.39 -12.84 -14.78
CA ILE A 45 -7.06 -12.27 -13.61
C ILE A 45 -7.90 -11.11 -14.10
N ILE A 46 -9.21 -11.16 -13.83
CA ILE A 46 -10.15 -10.13 -14.26
C ILE A 46 -10.87 -9.60 -13.02
N VAL A 47 -10.72 -8.31 -12.75
CA VAL A 47 -11.44 -7.60 -11.70
C VAL A 47 -12.69 -6.97 -12.29
N ALA A 48 -13.85 -7.32 -11.77
CA ALA A 48 -15.13 -6.83 -12.28
C ALA A 48 -15.29 -5.31 -12.09
N PRO A 49 -16.14 -4.65 -12.89
CA PRO A 49 -16.41 -3.22 -12.75
C PRO A 49 -16.93 -2.86 -11.36
N HIS A 50 -16.54 -1.70 -10.85
CA HIS A 50 -16.93 -1.21 -9.52
C HIS A 50 -16.67 -2.20 -8.36
N SER A 51 -15.77 -3.17 -8.55
CA SER A 51 -15.49 -4.21 -7.56
C SER A 51 -14.08 -4.07 -7.00
N LEU A 52 -13.86 -4.64 -5.81
CA LEU A 52 -12.55 -4.78 -5.20
C LEU A 52 -12.15 -6.25 -5.22
N MET A 53 -10.99 -6.56 -5.80
CA MET A 53 -10.38 -7.88 -5.75
C MET A 53 -9.05 -7.81 -5.01
N ARG A 54 -8.87 -8.67 -4.01
CA ARG A 54 -7.59 -8.80 -3.29
C ARG A 54 -6.84 -10.03 -3.79
N LEU A 55 -5.58 -9.86 -4.16
CA LEU A 55 -4.73 -10.99 -4.51
C LEU A 55 -4.42 -11.86 -3.28
N PRO A 56 -4.28 -13.19 -3.44
CA PRO A 56 -3.80 -14.06 -2.38
C PRO A 56 -2.36 -13.70 -1.98
N GLY A 57 -2.10 -13.52 -0.69
CA GLY A 57 -0.79 -13.11 -0.17
C GLY A 57 0.14 -14.27 0.18
N ASN A 58 -0.02 -15.44 -0.45
CA ASN A 58 0.65 -16.67 -0.05
C ASN A 58 2.04 -16.85 -0.69
N SER A 59 2.39 -16.02 -1.67
CA SER A 59 3.69 -16.03 -2.36
C SER A 59 4.21 -14.59 -2.50
N SER A 60 5.53 -14.43 -2.48
CA SER A 60 6.18 -13.13 -2.70
C SER A 60 6.28 -12.74 -4.17
N VAL A 61 6.16 -13.72 -5.06
CA VAL A 61 6.23 -13.54 -6.51
C VAL A 61 4.91 -13.96 -7.15
N LEU A 62 4.42 -13.14 -8.08
CA LEU A 62 3.26 -13.42 -8.90
C LEU A 62 3.58 -13.20 -10.38
N GLN A 63 3.25 -14.19 -11.21
CA GLN A 63 3.35 -14.08 -12.67
C GLN A 63 1.99 -14.33 -13.27
N VAL A 64 1.55 -13.43 -14.15
CA VAL A 64 0.22 -13.46 -14.77
C VAL A 64 0.39 -13.16 -16.25
N GLU A 65 -0.31 -13.90 -17.10
CA GLU A 65 -0.24 -13.63 -18.55
C GLU A 65 -1.09 -12.39 -18.89
N ARG A 66 -2.29 -12.29 -18.32
CA ARG A 66 -3.20 -11.17 -18.53
C ARG A 66 -3.85 -10.73 -17.21
N LEU A 67 -3.72 -9.46 -16.87
CA LEU A 67 -4.41 -8.82 -15.75
C LEU A 67 -5.29 -7.70 -16.29
N GLU A 68 -6.58 -7.80 -16.05
CA GLU A 68 -7.56 -6.81 -16.46
C GLU A 68 -8.29 -6.28 -15.23
N VAL A 69 -8.23 -4.98 -15.02
CA VAL A 69 -9.03 -4.28 -14.01
C VAL A 69 -10.05 -3.45 -14.77
N SER A 70 -11.31 -3.88 -14.76
CA SER A 70 -12.39 -3.17 -15.45
C SER A 70 -12.64 -1.78 -14.86
N ASP A 71 -13.47 -0.99 -15.54
CA ASP A 71 -13.79 0.38 -15.16
C ASP A 71 -14.20 0.51 -13.69
N TYR A 72 -13.62 1.49 -13.01
CA TYR A 72 -13.80 1.75 -11.57
C TYR A 72 -13.46 0.57 -10.64
N GLY A 73 -12.85 -0.50 -11.18
CA GLY A 73 -12.39 -1.65 -10.42
C GLY A 73 -11.14 -1.32 -9.62
N THR A 74 -10.94 -2.02 -8.50
CA THR A 74 -9.75 -1.90 -7.67
C THR A 74 -9.11 -3.27 -7.43
N LEU A 75 -7.86 -3.43 -7.84
CA LEU A 75 -7.04 -4.58 -7.48
C LEU A 75 -6.17 -4.23 -6.27
N LEU A 76 -6.27 -5.01 -5.19
CA LEU A 76 -5.46 -4.85 -4.00
C LEU A 76 -4.34 -5.90 -3.95
N ILE A 77 -3.09 -5.42 -3.93
CA ILE A 77 -1.87 -6.23 -3.82
C ILE A 77 -1.39 -6.20 -2.35
N PRO A 78 -1.44 -7.33 -1.62
CA PRO A 78 -0.99 -7.39 -0.23
C PRO A 78 0.51 -7.09 -0.05
N ALA A 79 0.88 -6.71 1.16
CA ALA A 79 2.27 -6.43 1.55
C ALA A 79 3.22 -7.64 1.39
N GLY A 80 2.68 -8.87 1.39
CA GLY A 80 3.45 -10.09 1.23
C GLY A 80 3.90 -10.37 -0.20
N ILE A 81 3.39 -9.63 -1.20
CA ILE A 81 3.81 -9.74 -2.60
C ILE A 81 4.79 -8.62 -2.91
N ASP A 82 5.99 -8.97 -3.39
CA ASP A 82 7.08 -8.03 -3.69
C ASP A 82 7.40 -7.94 -5.18
N ASP A 83 7.21 -9.00 -5.96
CA ASP A 83 7.49 -9.04 -7.40
C ASP A 83 6.25 -9.50 -8.18
N VAL A 84 5.78 -8.66 -9.10
CA VAL A 84 4.65 -8.95 -9.98
C VAL A 84 5.09 -8.77 -11.43
N LYS A 85 4.93 -9.83 -12.23
CA LYS A 85 5.21 -9.81 -13.67
C LYS A 85 3.93 -10.08 -14.44
N ILE A 86 3.65 -9.23 -15.41
CA ILE A 86 2.41 -9.25 -16.17
C ILE A 86 2.74 -9.17 -17.65
N GLY A 87 2.24 -10.12 -18.44
CA GLY A 87 2.31 -10.04 -19.90
C GLY A 87 1.50 -8.85 -20.41
N GLN A 88 0.18 -8.89 -20.23
CA GLN A 88 -0.73 -7.82 -20.62
C GLN A 88 -1.47 -7.25 -19.41
N LEU A 89 -1.33 -5.95 -19.16
CA LEU A 89 -2.06 -5.21 -18.13
C LEU A 89 -3.05 -4.25 -18.79
N VAL A 90 -4.34 -4.44 -18.52
CA VAL A 90 -5.40 -3.53 -18.94
C VAL A 90 -6.02 -2.89 -17.72
N LEU A 91 -5.95 -1.56 -17.65
CA LEU A 91 -6.66 -0.76 -16.66
C LEU A 91 -7.77 0.01 -17.36
N GLY A 92 -9.01 -0.23 -16.96
CA GLY A 92 -10.18 0.51 -17.43
C GLY A 92 -10.18 1.97 -16.98
N HIS A 93 -11.26 2.67 -17.30
CA HIS A 93 -11.49 4.05 -16.86
C HIS A 93 -11.56 4.11 -15.32
N GLU A 94 -10.80 5.02 -14.70
CA GLU A 94 -10.74 5.18 -13.23
C GLU A 94 -10.38 3.88 -12.46
N ALA A 95 -9.78 2.90 -13.14
CA ALA A 95 -9.36 1.63 -12.53
C ALA A 95 -8.11 1.81 -11.67
N ARG A 96 -8.01 1.06 -10.57
CA ARG A 96 -6.98 1.26 -9.54
C ARG A 96 -6.23 -0.02 -9.23
N ILE A 97 -4.91 0.08 -9.13
CA ILE A 97 -4.07 -0.94 -8.47
C ILE A 97 -3.61 -0.35 -7.13
N ALA A 98 -4.06 -0.92 -6.03
CA ALA A 98 -3.68 -0.53 -4.68
C ALA A 98 -2.68 -1.50 -4.06
N ILE A 99 -1.44 -1.04 -3.91
CA ILE A 99 -0.35 -1.77 -3.27
C ILE A 99 -0.34 -1.39 -1.80
N VAL A 100 -0.52 -2.39 -0.93
CA VAL A 100 -0.51 -2.18 0.52
C VAL A 100 0.91 -1.79 0.98
N PRO A 101 1.04 -0.87 1.95
CA PRO A 101 2.32 -0.53 2.56
C PRO A 101 3.12 -1.76 3.00
N GLY A 102 4.44 -1.73 2.78
CA GLY A 102 5.33 -2.83 3.10
C GLY A 102 6.77 -2.36 3.22
N ALA A 103 7.59 -3.14 3.92
CA ALA A 103 9.00 -2.80 4.15
C ALA A 103 9.86 -3.00 2.90
N GLN A 104 9.54 -4.02 2.09
CA GLN A 104 10.27 -4.34 0.87
C GLN A 104 9.79 -3.49 -0.30
N THR A 105 10.73 -3.13 -1.19
CA THR A 105 10.43 -2.48 -2.46
C THR A 105 9.55 -3.38 -3.32
N PHE A 106 8.43 -2.84 -3.81
CA PHE A 106 7.55 -3.52 -4.74
C PHE A 106 8.07 -3.37 -6.17
N LYS A 107 8.11 -4.46 -6.92
CA LYS A 107 8.52 -4.50 -8.32
C LYS A 107 7.34 -4.95 -9.19
N LEU A 108 6.99 -4.12 -10.17
CA LEU A 108 5.98 -4.41 -11.17
C LEU A 108 6.61 -4.35 -12.56
N VAL A 109 6.59 -5.46 -13.28
CA VAL A 109 7.05 -5.54 -14.67
C VAL A 109 5.86 -5.87 -15.56
N VAL A 110 5.65 -5.05 -16.58
CA VAL A 110 4.54 -5.17 -17.53
C VAL A 110 5.10 -5.19 -18.95
N ASP A 111 4.77 -6.23 -19.73
CA ASP A 111 5.22 -6.30 -21.12
C ASP A 111 4.38 -5.42 -22.05
N GLN A 112 3.06 -5.40 -21.87
CA GLN A 112 2.12 -4.54 -22.58
C GLN A 112 1.10 -3.94 -21.62
N GLY A 113 1.04 -2.61 -21.52
CA GLY A 113 0.09 -1.87 -20.70
C GLY A 113 -0.88 -1.05 -21.54
N GLU A 114 -2.17 -1.12 -21.22
CA GLU A 114 -3.25 -0.30 -21.77
C GLU A 114 -4.00 0.38 -20.63
N PHE A 115 -3.75 1.67 -20.42
CA PHE A 115 -4.24 2.41 -19.27
C PHE A 115 -5.30 3.42 -19.71
N GLY A 116 -6.54 3.18 -19.28
CA GLY A 116 -7.67 4.07 -19.47
C GLY A 116 -7.53 5.36 -18.68
N ASP A 117 -8.33 6.36 -19.07
CA ASP A 117 -8.30 7.67 -18.44
C ASP A 117 -8.65 7.60 -16.96
N GLY A 118 -7.93 8.36 -16.12
CA GLY A 118 -8.12 8.37 -14.67
C GLY A 118 -7.55 7.14 -13.94
N SER A 119 -7.07 6.12 -14.65
CA SER A 119 -6.48 4.94 -14.01
C SER A 119 -5.23 5.28 -13.19
N GLN A 120 -5.04 4.57 -12.08
CA GLN A 120 -4.02 4.91 -11.09
C GLN A 120 -3.39 3.68 -10.43
N ILE A 121 -2.07 3.74 -10.25
CA ILE A 121 -1.32 2.81 -9.40
C ILE A 121 -0.98 3.54 -8.10
N THR A 122 -1.40 3.00 -6.95
CA THR A 122 -1.13 3.59 -5.64
C THR A 122 -0.28 2.68 -4.78
N ALA A 123 0.78 3.23 -4.20
CA ALA A 123 1.67 2.62 -3.21
C ALA A 123 1.75 3.49 -1.94
N ARG A 124 0.66 4.21 -1.64
CA ARG A 124 0.58 5.17 -0.53
C ARG A 124 0.76 4.50 0.83
N GLY A 125 1.44 5.21 1.73
CA GLY A 125 1.53 4.88 3.15
C GLY A 125 0.18 4.94 3.88
N ALA A 126 0.08 4.22 4.99
CA ALA A 126 -1.07 4.21 5.86
C ALA A 126 -1.01 5.41 6.84
N PRO A 127 -2.13 6.10 7.08
CA PRO A 127 -2.19 7.17 8.07
C PRO A 127 -1.93 6.63 9.48
N GLY A 128 -1.30 7.44 10.32
CA GLY A 128 -1.10 7.16 11.72
C GLY A 128 -2.39 7.26 12.53
N THR A 129 -2.39 6.60 13.68
CA THR A 129 -3.41 6.70 14.72
C THR A 129 -2.76 7.17 16.01
N PHE A 130 -3.54 7.26 17.09
CA PHE A 130 -3.02 7.53 18.44
C PHE A 130 -2.00 6.48 18.94
N GLU A 131 -2.09 5.25 18.43
CA GLU A 131 -1.27 4.11 18.89
C GLU A 131 -0.19 3.71 17.89
N LYS A 132 -0.43 3.98 16.60
CA LYS A 132 0.44 3.52 15.51
C LYS A 132 0.95 4.71 14.71
N PRO A 133 2.26 4.82 14.48
CA PRO A 133 2.79 5.86 13.62
C PRO A 133 2.31 5.67 12.18
N ALA A 134 2.34 6.75 11.40
CA ALA A 134 2.09 6.67 9.98
C ALA A 134 3.14 5.80 9.28
N SER A 135 2.74 5.05 8.26
CA SER A 135 3.69 4.28 7.46
C SER A 135 4.11 5.05 6.21
N PRO A 136 5.37 4.86 5.74
CA PRO A 136 5.85 5.50 4.53
C PRO A 136 5.15 4.95 3.29
N GLY A 137 5.20 5.71 2.20
CA GLY A 137 4.89 5.17 0.87
C GLY A 137 5.81 3.99 0.55
N ARG A 138 5.27 2.92 -0.03
CA ARG A 138 6.06 1.75 -0.39
C ARG A 138 6.89 2.06 -1.63
N ASN A 139 8.21 1.85 -1.55
CA ASN A 139 9.11 2.02 -2.68
C ASN A 139 8.65 1.15 -3.86
N LEU A 140 8.70 1.71 -5.06
CA LEU A 140 8.12 1.11 -6.27
C LEU A 140 9.16 1.12 -7.39
N THR A 141 9.37 -0.04 -8.01
CA THR A 141 10.01 -0.15 -9.32
C THR A 141 8.97 -0.59 -10.33
N LEU A 142 8.57 0.31 -11.23
CA LEU A 142 7.62 0.03 -12.30
C LEU A 142 8.37 0.02 -13.64
N ARG A 143 8.32 -1.10 -14.35
CA ARG A 143 8.81 -1.22 -15.72
C ARG A 143 7.67 -1.59 -16.65
N VAL A 144 7.47 -0.80 -17.70
CA VAL A 144 6.49 -1.07 -18.75
C VAL A 144 7.19 -1.06 -20.11
N ASN A 145 7.24 -2.21 -20.80
CA ASN A 145 7.97 -2.34 -22.07
C ASN A 145 7.21 -1.73 -23.24
N ARG A 146 5.87 -1.81 -23.25
CA ARG A 146 4.99 -1.13 -24.22
C ARG A 146 3.81 -0.52 -23.47
N LEU A 147 3.60 0.79 -23.60
CA LEU A 147 2.53 1.49 -22.90
C LEU A 147 1.66 2.27 -23.89
N ASN A 148 0.36 2.01 -23.87
CA ASN A 148 -0.66 2.86 -24.46
C ASN A 148 -1.49 3.47 -23.34
N ALA A 149 -1.38 4.79 -23.15
CA ALA A 149 -2.07 5.51 -22.09
C ALA A 149 -2.28 6.97 -22.49
N GLY A 150 -3.46 7.51 -22.16
CA GLY A 150 -3.69 8.96 -22.15
C GLY A 150 -2.83 9.64 -21.08
N GLN A 151 -2.76 9.03 -19.89
CA GLN A 151 -1.95 9.47 -18.75
C GLN A 151 -1.49 8.27 -17.92
N LEU A 152 -0.28 8.34 -17.39
CA LEU A 152 0.24 7.41 -16.37
C LEU A 152 0.21 8.09 -15.01
N SER A 153 -0.64 7.61 -14.08
CA SER A 153 -0.77 8.17 -12.73
C SER A 153 -0.26 7.21 -11.66
N ILE A 154 0.66 7.69 -10.84
CA ILE A 154 1.23 6.96 -9.70
C ILE A 154 1.11 7.82 -8.44
N ASP A 155 0.54 7.28 -7.36
CA ASP A 155 0.53 7.94 -6.05
C ASP A 155 1.25 7.06 -5.02
N ALA A 156 2.40 7.52 -4.56
CA ALA A 156 3.24 6.84 -3.60
C ALA A 156 3.58 7.76 -2.42
N ARG A 157 2.60 8.56 -1.99
CA ARG A 157 2.76 9.48 -0.85
C ARG A 157 2.94 8.77 0.49
N GLY A 158 3.55 9.48 1.43
CA GLY A 158 3.61 9.08 2.84
C GLY A 158 2.25 9.14 3.53
N GLY A 159 2.06 8.31 4.55
CA GLY A 159 0.88 8.38 5.42
C GLY A 159 0.89 9.65 6.28
N ALA A 160 -0.28 10.25 6.50
CA ALA A 160 -0.43 11.41 7.38
C ALA A 160 -0.20 11.03 8.85
N GLY A 161 0.42 11.91 9.63
CA GLY A 161 0.67 11.72 11.05
C GLY A 161 -0.61 11.56 11.87
N GLY A 162 -0.55 10.73 12.90
CA GLY A 162 -1.65 10.52 13.83
C GLY A 162 -1.94 11.76 14.70
N PRO A 163 -3.19 11.96 15.15
CA PRO A 163 -3.54 13.06 16.05
C PRO A 163 -2.94 12.86 17.45
N GLY A 164 -2.73 13.97 18.16
CA GLY A 164 -2.37 13.98 19.57
C GLY A 164 -3.59 13.81 20.49
N TYR A 165 -3.37 13.27 21.69
CA TYR A 165 -4.43 13.01 22.66
C TYR A 165 -5.06 14.30 23.20
N PHE A 166 -6.36 14.25 23.49
CA PHE A 166 -7.03 15.32 24.22
C PHE A 166 -6.59 15.32 25.69
N GLY A 167 -6.35 16.52 26.22
CA GLY A 167 -6.14 16.72 27.65
C GLY A 167 -7.43 16.44 28.43
N LEU A 168 -7.30 15.83 29.61
CA LEU A 168 -8.42 15.57 30.49
C LEU A 168 -8.90 16.86 31.16
N ASP A 169 -10.22 17.01 31.28
CA ASP A 169 -10.81 18.13 32.00
C ASP A 169 -10.50 18.05 33.49
N GLY A 170 -10.22 19.21 34.09
CA GLY A 170 -9.96 19.32 35.52
C GLY A 170 -11.20 18.97 36.34
N GLY A 171 -11.01 18.18 37.38
CA GLY A 171 -12.05 17.89 38.38
C GLY A 171 -12.57 19.14 39.09
N THR A 172 -13.86 19.11 39.47
CA THR A 172 -14.48 20.19 40.24
C THR A 172 -14.02 20.13 41.71
N GLY A 173 -13.73 21.29 42.29
CA GLY A 173 -13.33 21.40 43.70
C GLY A 173 -14.49 21.08 44.65
N GLU A 174 -14.15 20.61 45.85
CA GLU A 174 -15.14 20.23 46.88
C GLU A 174 -15.94 21.44 47.38
N GLU A 175 -17.24 21.25 47.61
CA GLU A 175 -18.08 22.27 48.22
C GLU A 175 -17.84 22.40 49.74
N PRO A 176 -17.97 23.60 50.32
CA PRO A 176 -17.83 23.78 51.76
C PRO A 176 -19.00 23.15 52.54
N GLY A 177 -18.69 22.58 53.71
CA GLY A 177 -19.69 22.09 54.66
C GLY A 177 -20.52 23.23 55.30
N CYS A 178 -21.62 22.93 56.00
CA CYS A 178 -22.42 23.93 56.71
C CYS A 178 -22.11 24.08 58.20
N THR A 179 -21.25 23.23 58.75
CA THR A 179 -20.80 23.29 60.15
C THR A 179 -19.46 24.02 60.26
N TRP A 180 -18.53 23.71 59.36
CA TRP A 180 -17.26 24.42 59.12
C TRP A 180 -16.72 23.98 57.74
N GLY A 181 -15.90 24.82 57.10
CA GLY A 181 -15.20 24.44 55.87
C GLY A 181 -14.98 25.60 54.89
N GLN A 182 -14.01 25.41 53.99
CA GLN A 182 -13.74 26.29 52.86
C GLN A 182 -13.93 25.51 51.57
N ALA A 183 -14.40 26.18 50.52
CA ALA A 183 -14.56 25.54 49.22
C ALA A 183 -13.19 25.15 48.64
N GLY A 184 -13.10 23.92 48.13
CA GLY A 184 -11.93 23.41 47.43
C GLY A 184 -11.72 24.12 46.09
N ARG A 185 -10.45 24.28 45.71
CA ARG A 185 -10.08 24.77 44.37
C ARG A 185 -10.39 23.71 43.31
N GLY A 186 -10.84 24.14 42.14
CA GLY A 186 -10.92 23.28 40.96
C GLY A 186 -9.55 22.82 40.48
N HIS A 187 -9.46 21.59 39.99
CA HIS A 187 -8.24 21.05 39.41
C HIS A 187 -7.99 21.67 38.02
N ASN A 188 -6.72 21.73 37.63
CA ASN A 188 -6.39 22.15 36.27
C ASN A 188 -6.76 21.05 35.28
N GLY A 189 -7.08 21.44 34.04
CA GLY A 189 -7.11 20.50 32.93
C GLY A 189 -5.69 20.09 32.53
N ASP A 190 -5.55 18.89 31.98
CA ASP A 190 -4.29 18.42 31.44
C ASP A 190 -4.03 19.03 30.06
N ASN A 191 -2.76 19.12 29.67
CA ASN A 191 -2.40 19.56 28.33
C ASN A 191 -2.76 18.51 27.27
N GLY A 192 -3.01 18.97 26.06
CA GLY A 192 -3.13 18.09 24.90
C GLY A 192 -1.78 17.48 24.51
N GLY A 193 -1.81 16.25 24.00
CA GLY A 193 -0.64 15.59 23.43
C GLY A 193 -0.27 16.18 22.07
N ASN A 194 1.02 16.14 21.72
CA ASN A 194 1.48 16.56 20.40
C ASN A 194 0.97 15.59 19.32
N GLY A 195 0.75 16.13 18.11
CA GLY A 195 0.50 15.32 16.93
C GLY A 195 1.75 14.56 16.50
N HIS A 196 1.55 13.40 15.87
CA HIS A 196 2.65 12.61 15.33
C HIS A 196 3.11 13.14 13.97
N ASP A 197 4.36 12.88 13.62
CA ASP A 197 4.93 13.27 12.33
C ASP A 197 4.29 12.50 11.16
N GLY A 198 4.23 13.15 10.00
CA GLY A 198 3.91 12.50 8.74
C GLY A 198 5.04 11.58 8.27
N ALA A 199 4.69 10.49 7.58
CA ALA A 199 5.69 9.56 7.07
C ALA A 199 6.30 10.01 5.74
N ALA A 200 7.46 9.48 5.38
CA ALA A 200 8.12 9.79 4.12
C ALA A 200 7.34 9.31 2.89
N GLY A 201 7.45 10.06 1.78
CA GLY A 201 7.04 9.60 0.47
C GLY A 201 7.98 8.52 -0.08
N ALA A 202 7.50 7.74 -1.06
CA ALA A 202 8.25 6.61 -1.61
C ALA A 202 9.35 7.02 -2.59
N GLN A 203 10.35 6.16 -2.74
CA GLN A 203 11.28 6.18 -3.87
C GLN A 203 10.65 5.40 -5.03
N VAL A 204 10.41 6.08 -6.16
CA VAL A 204 9.79 5.50 -7.35
C VAL A 204 10.79 5.46 -8.48
N ARG A 205 11.11 4.25 -8.96
CA ARG A 205 11.85 4.02 -10.20
C ARG A 205 10.87 3.66 -11.31
N LEU A 206 10.80 4.49 -12.34
CA LEU A 206 9.89 4.32 -13.46
C LEU A 206 10.67 4.10 -14.75
N GLU A 207 10.52 2.92 -15.35
CA GLU A 207 11.09 2.52 -16.64
C GLU A 207 9.97 2.43 -17.68
N VAL A 208 9.90 3.39 -18.60
CA VAL A 208 8.84 3.48 -19.63
C VAL A 208 9.42 3.76 -21.01
N PRO A 209 8.70 3.44 -22.10
CA PRO A 209 9.22 3.65 -23.46
C PRO A 209 9.41 5.13 -23.77
N TYR A 210 10.32 5.44 -24.71
CA TYR A 210 10.51 6.82 -25.21
C TYR A 210 9.24 7.44 -25.81
N SER A 211 8.30 6.64 -26.31
CA SER A 211 7.06 7.12 -26.94
C SER A 211 6.08 7.82 -25.98
N VAL A 212 6.23 7.61 -24.67
CA VAL A 212 5.33 8.20 -23.66
C VAL A 212 5.78 9.62 -23.35
N ALA A 213 5.00 10.63 -23.74
CA ALA A 213 5.35 12.02 -23.45
C ALA A 213 5.45 12.28 -21.93
N ALA A 214 6.43 13.10 -21.49
CA ALA A 214 6.72 13.30 -20.07
C ALA A 214 5.61 14.04 -19.31
N ASP A 215 4.87 14.92 -20.00
CA ASP A 215 3.71 15.65 -19.48
C ASP A 215 2.54 14.73 -19.08
N ARG A 216 2.43 13.56 -19.72
CA ARG A 216 1.46 12.49 -19.42
C ARG A 216 1.85 11.64 -18.22
N ILE A 217 3.05 11.80 -17.65
CA ILE A 217 3.51 11.05 -16.48
C ILE A 217 3.24 11.91 -15.24
N LYS A 218 2.33 11.46 -14.38
CA LYS A 218 2.00 12.11 -13.11
C LYS A 218 2.40 11.17 -11.98
N VAL A 219 3.40 11.57 -11.20
CA VAL A 219 3.87 10.79 -10.05
C VAL A 219 3.84 11.69 -8.83
N ASN A 220 3.09 11.30 -7.80
CA ASN A 220 3.06 11.98 -6.51
C ASN A 220 3.85 11.17 -5.48
N VAL A 221 4.92 11.77 -4.95
CA VAL A 221 5.81 11.20 -3.92
C VAL A 221 5.93 12.15 -2.71
N GLU A 222 4.95 13.02 -2.49
CA GLU A 222 4.94 13.90 -1.31
C GLU A 222 5.00 13.09 0.00
N GLY A 223 5.61 13.69 1.02
CA GLY A 223 5.50 13.16 2.37
C GLY A 223 4.10 13.33 2.96
N GLY A 224 3.85 12.62 4.05
CA GLY A 224 2.60 12.70 4.78
C GLY A 224 2.40 14.06 5.45
N ALA A 225 1.16 14.50 5.52
CA ALA A 225 0.80 15.68 6.31
C ALA A 225 1.10 15.47 7.81
N PRO A 226 1.41 16.53 8.57
CA PRO A 226 1.59 16.43 10.01
C PRO A 226 0.30 16.08 10.74
N GLY A 227 0.42 15.33 11.83
CA GLY A 227 -0.67 15.08 12.76
C GLY A 227 -1.07 16.35 13.52
N LYS A 228 -2.36 16.51 13.78
CA LYS A 228 -2.86 17.63 14.59
C LYS A 228 -2.51 17.41 16.07
N GLY A 229 -2.10 18.47 16.76
CA GLY A 229 -2.01 18.46 18.22
C GLY A 229 -3.40 18.28 18.86
N GLY A 230 -3.44 17.61 20.01
CA GLY A 230 -4.66 17.46 20.79
C GLY A 230 -5.04 18.74 21.51
N GLU A 231 -6.34 18.94 21.77
CA GLU A 231 -6.78 20.09 22.54
C GLU A 231 -6.45 19.91 24.03
N GLY A 232 -6.19 21.01 24.73
CA GLY A 232 -6.04 20.99 26.18
C GLY A 232 -7.37 20.81 26.91
N GLY A 233 -7.34 20.16 28.06
CA GLY A 233 -8.49 19.94 28.92
C GLY A 233 -9.00 21.25 29.53
N LYS A 234 -10.29 21.32 29.79
CA LYS A 234 -10.92 22.49 30.40
C LYS A 234 -10.53 22.60 31.88
N ALA A 235 -10.55 23.83 32.38
CA ALA A 235 -10.38 24.08 33.81
C ALA A 235 -11.53 23.47 34.62
N GLY A 236 -11.19 22.81 35.72
CA GLY A 236 -12.18 22.40 36.72
C GLY A 236 -12.79 23.61 37.43
N LYS A 237 -14.09 23.54 37.71
CA LYS A 237 -14.77 24.57 38.50
C LYS A 237 -14.27 24.52 39.95
N GLY A 238 -14.21 25.66 40.63
CA GLY A 238 -14.05 25.65 42.08
C GLY A 238 -15.32 25.21 42.78
N GLY A 239 -15.22 24.77 44.03
CA GLY A 239 -16.38 24.40 44.84
C GLY A 239 -17.39 25.55 44.94
N ALA A 240 -18.67 25.25 44.83
CA ALA A 240 -19.71 26.26 44.87
C ALA A 240 -19.76 26.96 46.24
N SER A 241 -19.98 28.27 46.27
CA SER A 241 -20.19 29.01 47.52
C SER A 241 -21.46 28.52 48.22
N LYS A 242 -21.45 28.43 49.56
CA LYS A 242 -22.61 27.99 50.34
C LYS A 242 -22.94 28.99 51.43
N GLY A 243 -24.20 29.42 51.49
CA GLY A 243 -24.72 30.23 52.58
C GLY A 243 -25.40 29.34 53.62
N CYS A 244 -24.89 29.33 54.85
CA CYS A 244 -25.48 28.62 55.98
C CYS A 244 -25.98 29.64 57.01
N ILE A 245 -26.86 29.24 57.93
CA ILE A 245 -27.55 30.16 58.86
C ILE A 245 -26.56 30.98 59.71
N VAL A 246 -25.42 30.38 60.06
CA VAL A 246 -24.44 30.94 61.01
C VAL A 246 -23.26 31.62 60.30
N TYR A 247 -23.00 31.28 59.03
CA TYR A 247 -21.91 31.86 58.23
C TYR A 247 -22.09 31.55 56.74
N ARG A 248 -21.36 32.27 55.88
CA ARG A 248 -21.24 31.96 54.44
C ARG A 248 -19.81 31.53 54.13
N ALA A 249 -19.67 30.54 53.27
CA ALA A 249 -18.40 30.13 52.70
C ALA A 249 -18.33 30.59 51.23
N ASP A 250 -17.25 31.30 50.90
CA ASP A 250 -16.97 31.72 49.53
C ASP A 250 -16.67 30.51 48.64
N GLY A 251 -16.92 30.67 47.34
CA GLY A 251 -16.64 29.64 46.35
C GLY A 251 -15.14 29.46 46.11
N GLY A 252 -14.74 28.26 45.76
CA GLY A 252 -13.36 27.92 45.42
C GLY A 252 -12.95 28.58 44.10
N LYS A 253 -11.65 28.84 43.93
CA LYS A 253 -11.13 29.29 42.64
C LYS A 253 -11.19 28.15 41.61
N ALA A 254 -11.43 28.50 40.35
CA ALA A 254 -11.32 27.53 39.26
C ALA A 254 -9.86 27.06 39.07
N GLY A 255 -9.72 25.92 38.39
CA GLY A 255 -8.45 25.47 37.83
C GLY A 255 -8.00 26.35 36.67
N ARG A 256 -6.91 25.92 36.01
CA ARG A 256 -6.46 26.48 34.72
C ARG A 256 -6.80 25.49 33.60
N PRO A 257 -7.12 25.98 32.39
CA PRO A 257 -7.19 25.09 31.23
C PRO A 257 -5.79 24.54 30.92
N GLY A 258 -5.76 23.37 30.29
CA GLY A 258 -4.55 22.84 29.68
C GLY A 258 -4.24 23.55 28.37
N GLU A 259 -2.97 23.52 27.99
CA GLU A 259 -2.50 24.04 26.70
C GLU A 259 -2.73 23.00 25.59
N PRO A 260 -3.00 23.43 24.34
CA PRO A 260 -3.06 22.53 23.21
C PRO A 260 -1.68 21.96 22.88
N GLY A 261 -1.66 20.73 22.37
CA GLY A 261 -0.46 20.10 21.85
C GLY A 261 0.01 20.75 20.55
N GLN A 262 1.30 20.60 20.24
CA GLN A 262 1.86 21.05 18.98
C GLN A 262 1.51 20.10 17.83
N PRO A 263 1.35 20.59 16.59
CA PRO A 263 1.28 19.71 15.43
C PRO A 263 2.61 18.97 15.24
N GLY A 264 2.54 17.80 14.60
CA GLY A 264 3.73 17.09 14.17
C GLY A 264 4.44 17.80 13.02
N VAL A 265 5.52 17.19 12.52
CA VAL A 265 6.25 17.65 11.33
C VAL A 265 5.74 16.93 10.09
N ALA A 266 5.72 17.63 8.95
CA ALA A 266 5.40 16.99 7.67
C ALA A 266 6.49 15.99 7.27
N GLY A 267 6.09 14.87 6.69
CA GLY A 267 7.04 13.88 6.20
C GLY A 267 7.88 14.42 5.04
N PRO A 268 9.13 13.95 4.87
CA PRO A 268 9.92 14.32 3.72
C PRO A 268 9.33 13.74 2.43
N ALA A 269 9.44 14.47 1.33
CA ALA A 269 9.09 13.95 0.02
C ALA A 269 10.07 12.84 -0.40
N GLY A 270 9.55 11.86 -1.13
CA GLY A 270 10.35 10.86 -1.84
C GLY A 270 10.91 11.42 -3.15
N ALA A 271 11.35 10.53 -4.03
CA ALA A 271 11.90 10.93 -5.33
C ALA A 271 11.41 10.03 -6.47
N LEU A 272 11.40 10.59 -7.67
CA LEU A 272 11.15 9.89 -8.93
C LEU A 272 12.46 9.75 -9.70
N ILE A 273 12.82 8.53 -10.04
CA ILE A 273 13.87 8.19 -11.00
C ILE A 273 13.18 7.72 -12.28
N LEU A 274 13.13 8.58 -13.29
CA LEU A 274 12.57 8.23 -14.60
C LEU A 274 13.69 7.73 -15.53
N GLN A 275 13.52 6.52 -16.05
CA GLN A 275 14.37 5.92 -17.07
C GLN A 275 13.54 5.63 -18.32
N ARG A 276 14.12 5.95 -19.48
CA ARG A 276 13.51 5.68 -20.79
C ARG A 276 14.09 4.41 -21.39
N LEU A 277 13.22 3.54 -21.89
CA LEU A 277 13.54 2.28 -22.59
C LEU A 277 13.59 2.49 -24.10
#